data_AF-A0A522KCM6-F1
#
_entry.id   AF-A0A522KCM6-F1
#
_cell.length_a   1.000
_cell.length_b   1.000
_cell.length_c   1.000
_cell.angle_alpha   90.00
_cell.angle_beta   90.00
_cell.angle_gamma   90.00
#
_symmetry.space_group_name_H-M   'P 1'
#
loop_
_entity.id
_entity.type
_entity.pdbx_description
1 polymer ?
#
loop_
_entity_poly.entity_id
_entity_poly.type
_entity_poly.pdbx_seq_one_letter_code
_entity_poly.pdbx_strand_id
1 'polypeptide(L)'
;MNFRIADTFTDSLARLTGDEQKAVKTTAFDLQMNPVNPGMSFHKLDRARDPNFWSVRVSSDIRLIVHKTAASLLLCYVDHHDKAYQWAERRKLETHPKTGAAQLVEIRERVEEIAVPKYVEVEQPAPAKPVLFAGVADGDLLAYGVPEEWLPDVRAANEDTLLELTDHLPAEAAEALLELATGGQPMPAAVAVPATSPFEHPDALRRFRTMNDVEELERALAFPWDKWTIFLHPAQREWVEKDYGGPARVSGSAGTGKTIVALHRAVHLARANPEGRILLATFSDTLAHALRIKLRRLISNTPMLGERIEVHAMNAIGERLYELQFGRPRLASIDEIRSQLDAAAAAHPDHQFSASFLLSEWQDVVDGWQLDSWESYRDVQRLGRKTRLPEARRALLWSICQDVRAELQQRGWITRAGMFGRLANELPNRRHPPFDFAVIDEAQDINVAQLKFLAALGADRPNALFFAGDLGQRIFQQPFSWKSLGVDIRGRSRTLHINYRTSHQIRMQADRLLAPEVADVDGNVEERRGTVSVFNGPAPTINSFPSADIESATVGDWLRQR
;
A
#
# COMPACT_ATOMS: atom_id res chain seq x y z
N MET A 1 19.39 20.55 26.48
CA MET A 1 17.96 20.83 26.21
C MET A 1 17.51 19.84 25.15
N ASN A 2 16.46 19.06 25.41
CA ASN A 2 15.98 18.05 24.46
C ASN A 2 15.23 18.73 23.31
N PHE A 3 15.74 18.64 22.09
CA PHE A 3 15.11 19.21 20.90
C PHE A 3 14.22 18.16 20.24
N ARG A 4 12.97 18.51 19.97
CA ARG A 4 11.97 17.59 19.42
C ARG A 4 11.18 18.22 18.28
N ILE A 5 10.63 17.38 17.41
CA ILE A 5 9.73 17.79 16.34
C ILE A 5 8.45 16.97 16.40
N ALA A 6 7.30 17.65 16.36
CA ALA A 6 5.99 17.06 16.18
C ALA A 6 5.72 16.74 14.70
N ASP A 7 4.97 15.69 14.44
CA ASP A 7 4.36 15.39 13.14
C ASP A 7 3.55 16.57 12.59
N THR A 8 2.76 17.23 13.44
CA THR A 8 1.96 18.42 13.07
C THR A 8 2.80 19.58 12.53
N PHE A 9 4.05 19.72 12.97
CA PHE A 9 4.98 20.70 12.41
C PHE A 9 5.46 20.28 11.01
N THR A 10 5.73 18.99 10.82
CA THR A 10 6.19 18.44 9.54
C THR A 10 5.09 18.57 8.48
N ASP A 11 3.85 18.26 8.86
CA ASP A 11 2.68 18.35 7.99
C ASP A 11 2.36 19.80 7.62
N SER A 12 2.43 20.72 8.58
CA SER A 12 2.14 22.13 8.32
C SER A 12 3.24 22.80 7.51
N LEU A 13 4.51 22.42 7.71
CA LEU A 13 5.65 22.87 6.91
C LEU A 13 5.46 22.50 5.43
N ALA A 14 4.96 21.29 5.14
CA ALA A 14 4.73 20.84 3.77
C ALA A 14 3.65 21.64 3.02
N ARG A 15 2.76 22.36 3.73
CA ARG A 15 1.71 23.21 3.13
C ARG A 15 2.21 24.59 2.70
N LEU A 16 3.40 24.99 3.16
CA LEU A 16 3.98 26.29 2.83
C LEU A 16 4.67 26.28 1.45
N THR A 17 4.89 27.46 0.87
CA THR A 17 5.65 27.62 -0.37
C THR A 17 7.12 27.25 -0.19
N GLY A 18 7.85 27.00 -1.28
CA GLY A 18 9.26 26.58 -1.21
C GLY A 18 10.17 27.58 -0.46
N ASP A 19 9.95 28.88 -0.64
CA ASP A 19 10.73 29.93 0.03
C ASP A 19 10.40 30.02 1.52
N GLU A 20 9.12 29.90 1.88
CA GLU A 20 8.66 29.84 3.28
C GLU A 20 9.21 28.60 3.98
N GLN A 21 9.16 27.44 3.31
CA GLN A 21 9.76 26.22 3.83
C GLN A 21 11.25 26.41 4.10
N LYS A 22 11.99 27.03 3.18
CA LYS A 22 13.42 27.30 3.36
C LYS A 22 13.66 28.20 4.58
N ALA A 23 12.89 29.28 4.72
CA ALA A 23 13.00 30.19 5.86
C ALA A 23 12.72 29.47 7.20
N VAL A 24 11.65 28.67 7.27
CA VAL A 24 11.29 27.91 8.48
C VAL A 24 12.36 26.88 8.82
N LYS A 25 12.92 26.19 7.82
CA LYS A 25 13.99 25.21 8.04
C LYS A 25 15.23 25.89 8.64
N THR A 26 15.65 27.02 8.08
CA THR A 26 16.76 27.82 8.63
C THR A 26 16.49 28.23 10.08
N THR A 27 15.30 28.75 10.38
CA THR A 27 14.94 29.11 11.77
C THR A 27 14.94 27.89 12.70
N ALA A 28 14.50 26.72 12.25
CA ALA A 28 14.56 25.49 13.03
C ALA A 28 16.01 25.05 13.31
N PHE A 29 16.94 25.18 12.34
CA PHE A 29 18.37 24.95 12.55
C PHE A 29 18.96 25.88 13.59
N ASP A 30 18.67 27.18 13.45
CA ASP A 30 19.20 28.18 14.37
C ASP A 30 18.72 27.92 15.81
N LEU A 31 17.46 27.48 15.97
CA LEU A 31 16.88 27.12 17.27
C LEU A 31 17.53 25.89 17.92
N GLN A 32 17.96 24.90 17.12
CA GLN A 32 18.68 23.73 17.65
C GLN A 32 20.11 24.10 18.07
N MET A 33 20.78 24.93 17.27
CA MET A 33 22.16 25.35 17.51
C MET A 33 22.31 26.31 18.69
N ASN A 34 21.38 27.25 18.85
CA ASN A 34 21.45 28.25 19.91
C ASN A 34 20.06 28.63 20.47
N PRO A 35 19.47 27.78 21.33
CA PRO A 35 18.13 27.98 21.87
C PRO A 35 17.99 29.16 22.85
N VAL A 36 19.11 29.83 23.22
CA VAL A 36 19.17 30.93 24.19
C VAL A 36 19.58 32.27 23.54
N ASN A 37 19.64 32.34 22.21
CA ASN A 37 20.11 33.53 21.52
C ASN A 37 19.13 34.72 21.71
N PRO A 38 19.55 35.88 22.26
CA PRO A 38 18.68 37.03 22.53
C PRO A 38 18.04 37.68 21.29
N GLY A 39 18.50 37.32 20.08
CA GLY A 39 17.99 37.82 18.80
C GLY A 39 16.80 37.05 18.22
N MET A 40 16.36 35.95 18.85
CA MET A 40 15.18 35.19 18.40
C MET A 40 13.95 35.63 19.19
N SER A 41 13.00 36.28 18.51
CA SER A 41 11.78 36.84 19.11
C SER A 41 10.79 35.75 19.54
N PHE A 42 11.07 35.08 20.66
CA PHE A 42 10.10 34.23 21.34
C PHE A 42 8.99 35.12 21.91
N HIS A 43 7.78 34.98 21.39
CA HIS A 43 6.59 35.64 21.90
C HIS A 43 5.74 34.63 22.66
N LYS A 44 5.46 34.91 23.93
CA LYS A 44 4.53 34.10 24.71
C LYS A 44 3.12 34.31 24.15
N LEU A 45 2.35 33.24 24.05
CA LEU A 45 0.96 33.30 23.58
C LEU A 45 0.03 33.49 24.78
N ASP A 46 -0.53 34.69 24.93
CA ASP A 46 -1.37 35.03 26.11
C ASP A 46 -2.73 34.32 26.12
N ARG A 47 -3.22 33.91 24.93
CA ARG A 47 -4.50 33.23 24.76
C ARG A 47 -4.39 31.71 24.63
N ALA A 48 -3.17 31.17 24.59
CA ALA A 48 -2.97 29.73 24.56
C ALA A 48 -3.39 29.10 25.89
N ARG A 49 -4.15 28.01 25.83
CA ARG A 49 -4.54 27.27 27.04
C ARG A 49 -3.36 26.54 27.68
N ASP A 50 -2.35 26.20 26.89
CA ASP A 50 -1.09 25.67 27.38
C ASP A 50 -0.09 26.81 27.65
N PRO A 51 0.37 27.01 28.90
CA PRO A 51 1.25 28.11 29.27
C PRO A 51 2.67 27.99 28.69
N ASN A 52 3.03 26.82 28.17
CA ASN A 52 4.34 26.53 27.60
C ASN A 52 4.39 26.66 26.07
N PHE A 53 3.30 27.09 25.42
CA PHE A 53 3.36 27.45 24.01
C PHE A 53 3.91 28.86 23.78
N TRP A 54 4.86 28.94 22.85
CA TRP A 54 5.51 30.17 22.41
C TRP A 54 5.49 30.22 20.89
N SER A 55 5.47 31.42 20.35
CA SER A 55 5.58 31.71 18.93
C SER A 55 6.96 32.26 18.62
N VAL A 56 7.62 31.72 17.60
CA VAL A 56 8.88 32.21 17.05
C VAL A 56 8.60 32.82 15.68
N ARG A 57 9.05 34.05 15.49
CA ARG A 57 8.90 34.75 14.21
C ARG A 57 9.91 34.22 13.19
N VAL A 58 9.40 33.68 12.08
CA VAL A 58 10.22 33.23 10.94
C VAL A 58 10.33 34.33 9.88
N SER A 59 9.21 35.01 9.56
CA SER A 59 9.16 36.13 8.61
C SER A 59 8.15 37.20 9.07
N SER A 60 7.72 38.12 8.20
CA SER A 60 6.62 39.04 8.51
C SER A 60 5.33 38.28 8.85
N ASP A 61 5.00 37.26 8.07
CA ASP A 61 3.72 36.55 8.13
C ASP A 61 3.84 35.11 8.69
N ILE A 62 5.01 34.46 8.59
CA ILE A 62 5.15 33.08 9.08
C ILE A 62 5.51 33.04 10.57
N ARG A 63 4.83 32.16 11.31
CA ARG A 63 5.04 31.89 12.74
C ARG A 63 5.22 30.41 13.01
N LEU A 64 6.28 30.11 13.77
CA LEU A 64 6.61 28.77 14.24
C LEU A 64 6.17 28.63 15.70
N ILE A 65 5.19 27.76 15.97
CA ILE A 65 4.72 27.45 17.31
C ILE A 65 5.61 26.38 17.92
N VAL A 66 6.11 26.65 19.13
CA VAL A 66 6.98 25.76 19.89
C VAL A 66 6.46 25.57 21.31
N HIS A 67 6.62 24.37 21.85
CA HIS A 67 6.40 24.10 23.26
C HIS A 67 7.75 24.12 23.98
N LYS A 68 7.93 25.07 24.91
CA LYS A 68 9.22 25.36 25.55
C LYS A 68 9.13 25.18 27.06
N THR A 69 10.01 24.35 27.61
CA THR A 69 10.23 24.15 29.05
C THR A 69 11.71 24.32 29.38
N ALA A 70 12.08 24.30 30.66
CA ALA A 70 13.49 24.37 31.07
C ALA A 70 14.35 23.23 30.50
N ALA A 71 13.74 22.05 30.26
CA ALA A 71 14.45 20.85 29.83
C ALA A 71 14.25 20.51 28.34
N SER A 72 13.24 21.07 27.65
CA SER A 72 12.83 20.65 26.30
C SER A 72 12.36 21.81 25.43
N LEU A 73 12.67 21.73 24.14
CA LEU A 73 12.12 22.58 23.08
C LEU A 73 11.51 21.68 21.99
N LEU A 74 10.20 21.78 21.78
CA LEU A 74 9.46 20.97 20.80
C LEU A 74 8.88 21.88 19.71
N LEU A 75 9.23 21.64 18.45
CA LEU A 75 8.58 22.28 17.31
C LEU A 75 7.20 21.66 17.09
N CYS A 76 6.14 22.45 17.22
CA CYS A 76 4.77 21.95 17.25
C CYS A 76 4.01 22.21 15.97
N TYR A 77 4.09 23.42 15.41
CA TYR A 77 3.30 23.81 14.23
C TYR A 77 3.93 25.02 13.52
N VAL A 78 3.66 25.19 12.23
CA VAL A 78 4.07 26.38 11.47
C VAL A 78 3.01 26.77 10.45
N ASP A 79 2.66 28.05 10.41
CA ASP A 79 1.71 28.61 9.44
C ASP A 79 1.83 30.14 9.39
N HIS A 80 0.98 30.77 8.59
CA HIS A 80 0.72 32.20 8.59
C HIS A 80 0.18 32.64 9.96
N HIS A 81 0.45 33.88 10.32
CA HIS A 81 0.36 34.40 11.68
C HIS A 81 -0.93 34.00 12.41
N ASP A 82 -2.08 34.35 11.84
CA ASP A 82 -3.37 34.16 12.50
C ASP A 82 -3.73 32.68 12.65
N LYS A 83 -3.42 31.87 11.64
CA LYS A 83 -3.67 30.42 11.66
C LYS A 83 -2.79 29.72 12.67
N ALA A 84 -1.52 30.11 12.77
CA ALA A 84 -0.59 29.55 13.74
C ALA A 84 -1.04 29.84 15.18
N TYR A 85 -1.58 31.03 15.43
CA TYR A 85 -2.05 31.44 16.76
C TYR A 85 -3.35 30.71 17.10
N GLN A 86 -4.31 30.67 16.18
CA GLN A 86 -5.56 29.91 16.36
C GLN A 86 -5.29 28.42 16.63
N TRP A 87 -4.31 27.83 15.94
CA TRP A 87 -3.90 26.44 16.18
C TRP A 87 -3.42 26.22 17.62
N ALA A 88 -2.57 27.13 18.13
CA ALA A 88 -2.01 27.05 19.47
C ALA A 88 -3.04 27.36 20.57
N GLU A 89 -3.97 28.28 20.31
CA GLU A 89 -5.06 28.63 21.24
C GLU A 89 -6.00 27.47 21.52
N ARG A 90 -6.20 26.60 20.52
CA ARG A 90 -7.12 25.46 20.58
C ARG A 90 -6.46 24.15 20.99
N ARG A 91 -5.18 24.14 21.38
CA ARG A 91 -4.47 22.89 21.68
C ARG A 91 -3.70 22.96 22.99
N LYS A 92 -3.39 21.79 23.53
CA LYS A 92 -2.50 21.62 24.70
C LYS A 92 -1.69 20.34 24.60
N LEU A 93 -0.48 20.35 25.14
CA LEU A 93 0.36 19.17 25.23
C LEU A 93 0.14 18.48 26.59
N GLU A 94 -0.37 17.26 26.56
CA GLU A 94 -0.73 16.52 27.78
C GLU A 94 -0.16 15.11 27.78
N THR A 95 -0.01 14.55 28.98
CA THR A 95 0.28 13.12 29.14
C THR A 95 -1.04 12.40 29.40
N HIS A 96 -1.39 11.46 28.52
CA HIS A 96 -2.65 10.75 28.60
C HIS A 96 -2.70 9.92 29.90
N PRO A 97 -3.77 9.99 30.71
CA PRO A 97 -3.81 9.45 32.06
C PRO A 97 -3.72 7.91 32.10
N LYS A 98 -4.27 7.23 31.09
CA LYS A 98 -4.29 5.76 31.02
C LYS A 98 -3.10 5.14 30.26
N THR A 99 -2.67 5.71 29.15
CA THR A 99 -1.58 5.18 28.32
C THR A 99 -0.21 5.74 28.72
N GLY A 100 -0.15 6.90 29.38
CA GLY A 100 1.10 7.58 29.73
C GLY A 100 1.82 8.24 28.54
N ALA A 101 1.21 8.25 27.35
CA ALA A 101 1.78 8.85 26.16
C ALA A 101 1.58 10.37 26.13
N ALA A 102 2.59 11.13 25.71
CA ALA A 102 2.42 12.53 25.37
C ALA A 102 1.53 12.69 24.12
N GLN A 103 0.59 13.64 24.14
CA GLN A 103 -0.36 13.92 23.06
C GLN A 103 -0.61 15.44 22.93
N LEU A 104 -0.81 15.91 21.68
CA LEU A 104 -1.35 17.24 21.40
C LEU A 104 -2.87 17.11 21.28
N VAL A 105 -3.60 17.59 22.29
CA VAL A 105 -5.06 17.46 22.37
C VAL A 105 -5.70 18.77 21.90
N GLU A 106 -6.67 18.69 20.99
CA GLU A 106 -7.51 19.83 20.61
C GLU A 106 -8.62 20.03 21.65
N ILE A 107 -8.73 21.27 22.13
CA ILE A 107 -9.65 21.69 23.19
C ILE A 107 -10.85 22.35 22.55
N ARG A 108 -12.04 21.88 22.89
CA ARG A 108 -13.29 22.46 22.41
C ARG A 108 -13.56 23.81 23.08
N GLU A 109 -13.80 24.85 22.28
CA GLU A 109 -14.58 25.99 22.74
C GLU A 109 -16.04 25.57 22.75
N ARG A 110 -16.72 25.77 23.89
CA ARG A 110 -18.18 25.62 23.97
C ARG A 110 -18.77 26.52 22.88
N VAL A 111 -19.27 25.93 21.80
CA VAL A 111 -20.11 26.64 20.85
C VAL A 111 -21.40 26.92 21.60
N GLU A 112 -21.57 28.13 22.10
CA GLU A 112 -22.91 28.65 22.36
C GLU A 112 -23.63 28.64 21.02
N GLU A 113 -24.69 27.82 20.93
CA GLU A 113 -25.58 27.79 19.78
C GLU A 113 -26.18 29.19 19.61
N ILE A 114 -25.58 30.00 18.74
CA ILE A 114 -26.25 31.16 18.18
C ILE A 114 -27.35 30.58 17.28
N ALA A 115 -28.55 30.51 17.83
CA ALA A 115 -29.76 30.17 17.11
C ALA A 115 -29.98 31.22 16.00
N VAL A 116 -29.45 30.94 14.81
CA VAL A 116 -29.84 31.63 13.59
C VAL A 116 -31.11 30.93 13.10
N PRO A 117 -32.29 31.59 13.12
CA PRO A 117 -33.50 30.98 12.59
C PRO A 117 -33.37 30.91 11.06
N LYS A 118 -32.94 29.76 10.54
CA LYS A 118 -33.10 29.43 9.13
C LYS A 118 -34.57 29.07 8.90
N TYR A 119 -35.20 29.82 8.02
CA TYR A 119 -36.51 29.49 7.48
C TYR A 119 -36.48 28.11 6.83
N VAL A 120 -37.51 27.33 7.15
CA VAL A 120 -37.70 25.91 6.87
C VAL A 120 -37.90 25.67 5.38
N GLU A 121 -37.02 24.89 4.74
CA GLU A 121 -37.44 23.90 3.75
C GLU A 121 -37.49 22.54 4.48
N VAL A 122 -38.64 21.88 4.41
CA VAL A 122 -38.91 20.63 5.12
C VAL A 122 -38.16 19.50 4.40
N GLU A 123 -36.89 19.27 4.77
CA GLU A 123 -36.28 17.95 4.60
C GLU A 123 -36.86 17.02 5.66
N GLN A 124 -37.45 15.91 5.21
CA GLN A 124 -37.86 14.83 6.11
C GLN A 124 -36.63 14.30 6.85
N PRO A 125 -36.64 14.20 8.19
CA PRO A 125 -35.48 13.70 8.93
C PRO A 125 -35.26 12.24 8.56
N ALA A 126 -34.07 11.95 8.01
CA ALA A 126 -33.59 10.59 7.86
C ALA A 126 -33.59 9.91 9.26
N PRO A 127 -33.91 8.60 9.35
CA PRO A 127 -33.89 7.90 10.62
C PRO A 127 -32.50 8.00 11.27
N ALA A 128 -32.47 8.27 12.59
CA ALA A 128 -31.23 8.40 13.34
C ALA A 128 -30.37 7.13 13.17
N LYS A 129 -29.17 7.31 12.61
CA LYS A 129 -28.22 6.22 12.38
C LYS A 129 -27.75 5.63 13.72
N PRO A 130 -27.46 4.32 13.78
CA PRO A 130 -26.97 3.69 15.00
C PRO A 130 -25.61 4.29 15.43
N VAL A 131 -25.46 4.49 16.73
CA VAL A 131 -24.19 4.90 17.35
C VAL A 131 -23.20 3.73 17.35
N LEU A 132 -21.97 4.00 16.94
CA LEU A 132 -20.96 2.96 16.67
C LEU A 132 -20.38 2.31 17.93
N PHE A 133 -20.28 3.07 19.03
CA PHE A 133 -19.56 2.64 20.23
C PHE A 133 -20.45 2.43 21.46
N ALA A 134 -21.75 2.21 21.27
CA ALA A 134 -22.68 1.96 22.37
C ALA A 134 -22.28 0.76 23.25
N GLY A 135 -21.65 -0.26 22.66
CA GLY A 135 -21.22 -1.48 23.36
C GLY A 135 -19.81 -1.47 23.95
N VAL A 136 -19.04 -0.39 23.80
CA VAL A 136 -17.64 -0.29 24.29
C VAL A 136 -17.62 0.46 25.62
N ALA A 137 -16.82 0.04 26.61
CA ALA A 137 -16.72 0.77 27.88
C ALA A 137 -15.81 2.01 27.75
N ASP A 138 -16.06 3.08 28.51
CA ASP A 138 -15.21 4.29 28.48
C ASP A 138 -13.77 3.98 28.86
N GLY A 139 -13.60 3.02 29.77
CA GLY A 139 -12.28 2.50 30.13
C GLY A 139 -11.53 1.95 28.91
N ASP A 140 -12.19 1.24 28.00
CA ASP A 140 -11.54 0.67 26.83
C ASP A 140 -11.18 1.77 25.83
N LEU A 141 -12.09 2.73 25.60
CA LEU A 141 -11.81 3.91 24.76
C LEU A 141 -10.59 4.70 25.26
N LEU A 142 -10.48 4.91 26.56
CA LEU A 142 -9.29 5.51 27.18
C LEU A 142 -8.03 4.63 27.02
N ALA A 143 -8.18 3.30 27.02
CA ALA A 143 -7.05 2.38 26.83
C ALA A 143 -6.52 2.41 25.38
N TYR A 144 -7.37 2.82 24.45
CA TYR A 144 -7.04 3.06 23.05
C TYR A 144 -6.48 4.48 22.79
N GLY A 145 -6.30 5.28 23.83
CA GLY A 145 -5.67 6.60 23.75
C GLY A 145 -6.61 7.75 23.40
N VAL A 146 -7.93 7.53 23.43
CA VAL A 146 -8.95 8.58 23.25
C VAL A 146 -8.85 9.58 24.41
N PRO A 147 -8.63 10.88 24.16
CA PRO A 147 -8.59 11.88 25.21
C PRO A 147 -9.94 11.99 25.94
N GLU A 148 -9.90 12.21 27.26
CA GLU A 148 -11.11 12.34 28.09
C GLU A 148 -12.09 13.41 27.57
N GLU A 149 -11.56 14.50 27.01
CA GLU A 149 -12.36 15.62 26.47
C GLU A 149 -13.21 15.22 25.27
N TRP A 150 -12.84 14.16 24.55
CA TRP A 150 -13.51 13.70 23.33
C TRP A 150 -14.40 12.48 23.54
N LEU A 151 -14.40 11.85 24.74
CA LEU A 151 -15.27 10.71 25.05
C LEU A 151 -16.77 10.96 24.76
N PRO A 152 -17.35 12.13 25.08
CA PRO A 152 -18.77 12.39 24.79
C PRO A 152 -19.09 12.37 23.29
N ASP A 153 -18.22 12.95 22.46
CA ASP A 153 -18.40 13.02 21.01
C ASP A 153 -18.14 11.64 20.36
N VAL A 154 -17.18 10.87 20.88
CA VAL A 154 -16.99 9.45 20.52
C VAL A 154 -18.24 8.63 20.83
N ARG A 155 -18.85 8.81 22.00
CA ARG A 155 -20.09 8.10 22.37
C ARG A 155 -21.27 8.40 21.46
N ALA A 156 -21.34 9.62 20.93
CA ALA A 156 -22.38 10.06 20.01
C ALA A 156 -22.05 9.76 18.53
N ALA A 157 -20.86 9.23 18.24
CA ALA A 157 -20.39 9.01 16.87
C ALA A 157 -21.20 7.93 16.14
N ASN A 158 -21.54 8.22 14.89
CA ASN A 158 -22.15 7.30 13.94
C ASN A 158 -21.27 7.18 12.68
N GLU A 159 -21.69 6.39 11.69
CA GLU A 159 -20.90 6.17 10.46
C GLU A 159 -20.54 7.45 9.69
N ASP A 160 -21.36 8.51 9.80
CA ASP A 160 -21.11 9.76 9.09
C ASP A 160 -20.19 10.69 9.90
N THR A 161 -20.31 10.70 11.23
CA THR A 161 -19.59 11.64 12.10
C THR A 161 -18.26 11.11 12.62
N LEU A 162 -18.02 9.80 12.55
CA LEU A 162 -16.78 9.19 13.04
C LEU A 162 -15.52 9.75 12.36
N LEU A 163 -15.59 10.01 11.06
CA LEU A 163 -14.42 10.48 10.32
C LEU A 163 -14.07 11.95 10.66
N GLU A 164 -15.08 12.81 10.77
CA GLU A 164 -14.88 14.18 11.26
C GLU A 164 -14.31 14.18 12.68
N LEU A 165 -14.81 13.29 13.52
CA LEU A 165 -14.29 13.11 14.87
C LEU A 165 -12.81 12.68 14.88
N THR A 166 -12.43 11.74 14.00
CA THR A 166 -11.04 11.26 13.94
C THR A 166 -10.03 12.33 13.53
N ASP A 167 -10.43 13.36 12.77
CA ASP A 167 -9.56 14.46 12.36
C ASP A 167 -9.07 15.31 13.55
N HIS A 168 -9.79 15.25 14.67
CA HIS A 168 -9.48 15.99 15.89
C HIS A 168 -8.78 15.15 16.97
N LEU A 169 -8.71 13.83 16.76
CA LEU A 169 -8.17 12.89 17.73
C LEU A 169 -6.69 12.58 17.46
N PRO A 170 -5.94 12.19 18.51
CA PRO A 170 -4.63 11.59 18.31
C PRO A 170 -4.73 10.35 17.38
N ALA A 171 -3.82 10.24 16.41
CA ALA A 171 -3.70 9.09 15.49
C ALA A 171 -4.01 7.68 16.05
N GLU A 172 -3.43 7.21 17.19
CA GLU A 172 -3.82 5.89 17.74
C GLU A 172 -5.28 5.80 18.14
N ALA A 173 -5.84 6.87 18.70
CA ALA A 173 -7.23 6.92 19.11
C ALA A 173 -8.13 6.88 17.87
N ALA A 174 -7.80 7.68 16.85
CA ALA A 174 -8.48 7.66 15.57
C ALA A 174 -8.44 6.26 14.93
N GLU A 175 -7.26 5.65 14.83
CA GLU A 175 -7.06 4.31 14.27
C GLU A 175 -7.83 3.24 15.04
N ALA A 176 -7.77 3.26 16.38
CA ALA A 176 -8.46 2.28 17.22
C ALA A 176 -9.98 2.43 17.16
N LEU A 177 -10.50 3.66 17.06
CA LEU A 177 -11.93 3.90 16.84
C LEU A 177 -12.39 3.44 15.46
N LEU A 178 -11.56 3.62 14.42
CA LEU A 178 -11.83 3.11 13.07
C LEU A 178 -11.79 1.57 13.04
N GLU A 179 -10.86 0.95 13.77
CA GLU A 179 -10.78 -0.51 13.91
C GLU A 179 -12.01 -1.07 14.67
N LEU A 180 -12.42 -0.45 15.78
CA LEU A 180 -13.65 -0.82 16.50
C LEU A 180 -14.90 -0.67 15.63
N ALA A 181 -15.02 0.43 14.90
CA ALA A 181 -16.16 0.70 14.02
C ALA A 181 -16.27 -0.28 12.85
N THR A 182 -15.16 -0.94 12.48
CA THR A 182 -15.12 -1.96 11.44
C THR A 182 -15.23 -3.39 11.98
N GLY A 183 -15.54 -3.55 13.28
CA GLY A 183 -15.71 -4.85 13.93
C GLY A 183 -14.42 -5.54 14.37
N GLY A 184 -13.27 -4.84 14.28
CA GLY A 184 -12.00 -5.28 14.81
C GLY A 184 -11.89 -5.09 16.32
N GLN A 185 -10.83 -5.68 16.90
CA GLN A 185 -10.46 -5.45 18.30
C GLN A 185 -9.08 -4.80 18.32
N PRO A 186 -8.98 -3.46 18.48
CA PRO A 186 -7.70 -2.80 18.56
C PRO A 186 -6.91 -3.31 19.76
N MET A 187 -5.61 -3.44 19.57
CA MET A 187 -4.72 -3.78 20.68
C MET A 187 -4.68 -2.59 21.64
N PRO A 188 -5.03 -2.78 22.94
CA PRO A 188 -4.90 -1.70 23.90
C PRO A 188 -3.45 -1.23 23.96
N ALA A 189 -3.25 0.09 24.09
CA ALA A 189 -1.91 0.65 24.19
C ALA A 189 -1.16 -0.01 25.35
N ALA A 190 0.12 -0.34 25.14
CA ALA A 190 0.93 -0.96 26.18
C ALA A 190 0.95 -0.06 27.41
N VAL A 191 0.40 -0.52 28.54
CA VAL A 191 0.37 0.27 29.77
C VAL A 191 1.81 0.61 30.16
N ALA A 192 2.14 1.90 30.18
CA ALA A 192 3.48 2.36 30.50
C ALA A 192 3.92 1.83 31.87
N VAL A 193 5.12 1.23 31.92
CA VAL A 193 5.83 1.03 33.18
C VAL A 193 6.12 2.43 33.73
N PRO A 194 5.75 2.75 35.00
CA PRO A 194 5.69 4.12 35.52
C PRO A 194 7.04 4.89 35.62
N ALA A 195 8.11 4.37 35.02
CA ALA A 195 9.46 4.95 35.05
C ALA A 195 9.99 5.45 33.67
N THR A 196 9.21 5.31 32.58
CA THR A 196 9.62 5.75 31.23
C THR A 196 9.10 7.16 30.94
N SER A 197 9.91 8.03 30.32
CA SER A 197 9.48 9.39 29.97
C SER A 197 8.23 9.37 29.06
N PRO A 198 7.24 10.28 29.21
CA PRO A 198 6.03 10.30 28.37
C PRO A 198 6.29 10.40 26.87
N PHE A 199 7.46 10.91 26.48
CA PHE A 199 7.91 11.01 25.08
C PHE A 199 8.61 9.75 24.55
N GLU A 200 8.95 8.80 25.41
CA GLU A 200 9.58 7.52 25.05
C GLU A 200 8.56 6.40 24.84
N HIS A 201 7.27 6.67 25.10
CA HIS A 201 6.18 5.75 24.82
C HIS A 201 6.09 5.44 23.32
N PRO A 202 5.84 4.18 22.90
CA PRO A 202 5.70 3.82 21.48
C PRO A 202 4.76 4.75 20.70
N ASP A 203 3.61 5.12 21.27
CA ASP A 203 2.66 6.06 20.64
C ASP A 203 3.15 7.51 20.61
N ALA A 204 3.94 7.94 21.60
CA ALA A 204 4.55 9.26 21.59
C ALA A 204 5.69 9.35 20.56
N LEU A 205 6.47 8.28 20.38
CA LEU A 205 7.52 8.17 19.36
C LEU A 205 6.98 8.21 17.92
N ARG A 206 5.68 7.93 17.72
CA ARG A 206 5.01 8.12 16.43
C ARG A 206 4.90 9.60 16.06
N ARG A 207 4.71 10.48 17.05
CA ARG A 207 4.43 11.91 16.88
C ARG A 207 5.64 12.80 17.12
N PHE A 208 6.42 12.45 18.13
CA PHE A 208 7.53 13.27 18.60
C PHE A 208 8.83 12.55 18.29
N ARG A 209 9.63 13.16 17.41
CA ARG A 209 11.01 12.73 17.21
C ARG A 209 11.95 13.57 18.06
N THR A 210 12.82 12.91 18.81
CA THR A 210 13.93 13.57 19.50
C THR A 210 15.12 13.67 18.55
N MET A 211 15.70 14.86 18.41
CA MET A 211 16.85 15.12 17.54
C MET A 211 18.12 15.14 18.39
N ASN A 212 19.04 14.23 18.11
CA ASN A 212 20.29 14.09 18.88
C ASN A 212 21.43 14.93 18.30
N ASP A 213 21.37 15.24 17.00
CA ASP A 213 22.36 16.06 16.29
C ASP A 213 21.75 16.89 15.14
N VAL A 214 22.59 17.72 14.52
CA VAL A 214 22.22 18.70 13.49
C VAL A 214 22.00 18.03 12.13
N GLU A 215 22.76 16.99 11.81
CA GLU A 215 22.61 16.22 10.58
C GLU A 215 21.27 15.46 10.56
N GLU A 216 20.76 15.04 11.71
CA GLU A 216 19.43 14.45 11.89
C GLU A 216 18.31 15.46 11.61
N LEU A 217 18.48 16.72 12.03
CA LEU A 217 17.56 17.81 11.72
C LEU A 217 17.57 18.17 10.22
N GLU A 218 18.74 18.25 9.57
CA GLU A 218 18.88 18.44 8.11
C GLU A 218 18.12 17.37 7.33
N ARG A 219 18.25 16.10 7.74
CA ARG A 219 17.54 14.98 7.11
C ARG A 219 16.03 14.99 7.38
N ALA A 220 15.59 15.43 8.56
CA ALA A 220 14.18 15.54 8.89
C ALA A 220 13.48 16.65 8.08
N LEU A 221 14.17 17.77 7.86
CA LEU A 221 13.66 18.94 7.18
C LEU A 221 13.80 18.87 5.64
N ALA A 222 14.81 18.18 5.11
CA ALA A 222 15.06 18.10 3.67
C ALA A 222 14.15 17.10 2.91
N PHE A 223 13.50 16.13 3.59
CA PHE A 223 12.83 14.99 2.93
C PHE A 223 11.35 14.75 3.34
N PRO A 224 10.40 15.68 3.10
CA PRO A 224 9.01 15.50 3.56
C PRO A 224 8.22 14.46 2.75
N TRP A 225 8.42 14.35 1.43
CA TRP A 225 7.62 13.48 0.56
C TRP A 225 8.22 12.08 0.33
N ASP A 226 9.55 11.99 0.27
CA ASP A 226 10.23 10.73 -0.07
C ASP A 226 10.11 9.66 1.02
N LYS A 227 9.93 10.06 2.30
CA LYS A 227 9.74 9.09 3.39
C LYS A 227 8.37 8.41 3.34
N TRP A 228 7.30 9.10 2.93
CA TRP A 228 5.98 8.47 2.75
C TRP A 228 6.00 7.39 1.65
N THR A 229 6.80 7.58 0.60
CA THR A 229 6.88 6.61 -0.51
C THR A 229 7.46 5.25 -0.11
N ILE A 230 8.11 5.16 1.06
CA ILE A 230 8.72 3.93 1.60
C ILE A 230 8.29 3.67 3.06
N PHE A 231 7.35 4.43 3.60
CA PHE A 231 6.91 4.31 4.99
C PHE A 231 6.10 3.03 5.19
N LEU A 232 6.58 2.16 6.08
CA LEU A 232 5.86 0.96 6.52
C LEU A 232 5.05 1.31 7.77
N HIS A 233 3.74 1.11 7.70
CA HIS A 233 2.89 1.31 8.86
C HIS A 233 3.20 0.28 9.96
N PRO A 234 3.13 0.63 11.27
CA PRO A 234 3.35 -0.34 12.35
C PRO A 234 2.47 -1.60 12.24
N ALA A 235 1.19 -1.45 11.89
CA ALA A 235 0.27 -2.57 11.65
C ALA A 235 0.69 -3.50 10.49
N GLN A 236 1.60 -3.04 9.62
CA GLN A 236 2.16 -3.84 8.54
C GLN A 236 3.46 -4.58 8.93
N ARG A 237 4.11 -4.16 10.02
CA ARG A 237 5.42 -4.70 10.45
C ARG A 237 5.34 -6.19 10.79
N GLU A 238 4.30 -6.61 11.49
CA GLU A 238 4.10 -8.03 11.81
C GLU A 238 4.15 -8.89 10.54
N TRP A 239 3.48 -8.48 9.46
CA TRP A 239 3.43 -9.24 8.20
C TRP A 239 4.75 -9.23 7.43
N VAL A 240 5.57 -8.20 7.64
CA VAL A 240 6.92 -8.11 7.07
C VAL A 240 7.89 -9.02 7.82
N GLU A 241 7.78 -9.10 9.15
CA GLU A 241 8.78 -9.75 10.01
C GLU A 241 8.40 -11.18 10.41
N LYS A 242 7.14 -11.58 10.22
CA LYS A 242 6.65 -12.92 10.55
C LYS A 242 7.35 -14.02 9.75
N ASP A 243 7.64 -15.12 10.43
CA ASP A 243 8.06 -16.35 9.78
C ASP A 243 6.87 -17.15 9.26
N TYR A 244 6.99 -17.63 8.02
CA TYR A 244 5.99 -18.43 7.35
C TYR A 244 6.59 -19.81 7.02
N GLY A 245 5.90 -20.89 7.42
CA GLY A 245 6.30 -22.26 7.11
C GLY A 245 6.10 -22.69 5.65
N GLY A 246 6.01 -21.74 4.72
CA GLY A 246 5.73 -21.95 3.29
C GLY A 246 5.20 -20.65 2.65
N PRO A 247 4.55 -20.73 1.48
CA PRO A 247 4.15 -19.54 0.73
C PRO A 247 3.15 -18.68 1.50
N ALA A 248 3.35 -17.36 1.46
CA ALA A 248 2.50 -16.39 2.13
C ALA A 248 2.02 -15.31 1.16
N ARG A 249 0.85 -14.72 1.44
CA ARG A 249 0.27 -13.65 0.61
C ARG A 249 -0.19 -12.48 1.47
N VAL A 250 0.09 -11.28 1.02
CA VAL A 250 -0.55 -10.05 1.49
C VAL A 250 -1.40 -9.49 0.37
N SER A 251 -2.67 -9.26 0.67
CA SER A 251 -3.65 -8.65 -0.21
C SER A 251 -4.19 -7.35 0.35
N GLY A 252 -5.06 -6.67 -0.39
CA GLY A 252 -5.65 -5.40 0.03
C GLY A 252 -5.96 -4.52 -1.16
N SER A 253 -6.91 -3.61 -0.99
CA SER A 253 -7.37 -2.69 -2.04
C SER A 253 -6.26 -1.74 -2.54
N ALA A 254 -6.52 -1.01 -3.61
CA ALA A 254 -5.57 -0.05 -4.16
C ALA A 254 -5.19 1.02 -3.13
N GLY A 255 -3.89 1.23 -2.89
CA GLY A 255 -3.41 2.25 -1.93
C GLY A 255 -3.15 1.74 -0.51
N THR A 256 -3.34 0.46 -0.23
CA THR A 256 -3.15 -0.13 1.11
C THR A 256 -1.70 -0.44 1.50
N GLY A 257 -0.73 -0.16 0.62
CA GLY A 257 0.70 -0.33 0.92
C GLY A 257 1.29 -1.71 0.60
N LYS A 258 0.61 -2.58 -0.16
CA LYS A 258 1.12 -3.91 -0.61
C LYS A 258 2.56 -3.88 -1.12
N THR A 259 2.85 -2.97 -2.06
CA THR A 259 4.20 -2.77 -2.62
C THR A 259 5.23 -2.40 -1.55
N ILE A 260 4.83 -1.63 -0.53
CA ILE A 260 5.71 -1.25 0.58
C ILE A 260 5.99 -2.46 1.47
N VAL A 261 4.97 -3.26 1.78
CA VAL A 261 5.13 -4.54 2.47
C VAL A 261 6.09 -5.46 1.72
N ALA A 262 5.96 -5.60 0.40
CA ALA A 262 6.88 -6.39 -0.43
C ALA A 262 8.33 -5.87 -0.34
N LEU A 263 8.55 -4.56 -0.47
CA LEU A 263 9.87 -3.95 -0.36
C LEU A 263 10.51 -4.20 1.01
N HIS A 264 9.76 -3.96 2.09
CA HIS A 264 10.24 -4.17 3.45
C HIS A 264 10.47 -5.65 3.75
N ARG A 265 9.64 -6.55 3.21
CA ARG A 265 9.83 -8.00 3.33
C ARG A 265 11.13 -8.45 2.67
N ALA A 266 11.44 -7.96 1.47
CA ALA A 266 12.71 -8.27 0.80
C ALA A 266 13.92 -7.80 1.62
N VAL A 267 13.86 -6.59 2.19
CA VAL A 267 14.91 -6.04 3.06
C VAL A 267 15.02 -6.82 4.38
N HIS A 268 13.90 -7.21 4.99
CA HIS A 268 13.87 -8.02 6.20
C HIS A 268 14.53 -9.38 5.96
N LEU A 269 14.17 -10.08 4.88
CA LEU A 269 14.76 -11.36 4.51
C LEU A 269 16.28 -11.25 4.27
N ALA A 270 16.72 -10.18 3.61
CA ALA A 270 18.15 -9.90 3.40
C ALA A 270 18.89 -9.65 4.73
N ARG A 271 18.27 -8.98 5.71
CA ARG A 271 18.87 -8.74 7.02
C ARG A 271 18.93 -10.01 7.86
N ALA A 272 17.86 -10.80 7.87
CA ALA A 272 17.78 -12.04 8.63
C ALA A 272 18.68 -13.15 8.08
N ASN A 273 19.02 -13.10 6.79
CA ASN A 273 19.82 -14.12 6.11
C ASN A 273 21.03 -13.47 5.41
N PRO A 274 22.18 -13.31 6.09
CA PRO A 274 23.36 -12.62 5.54
C PRO A 274 23.89 -13.20 4.22
N GLU A 275 23.82 -14.52 4.04
CA GLU A 275 24.25 -15.21 2.82
C GLU A 275 23.12 -15.40 1.79
N GLY A 276 21.89 -15.05 2.16
CA GLY A 276 20.72 -15.27 1.31
C GLY A 276 20.67 -14.33 0.11
N ARG A 277 20.28 -14.85 -1.05
CA ARG A 277 19.93 -14.06 -2.25
C ARG A 277 18.43 -13.93 -2.40
N ILE A 278 17.98 -12.70 -2.63
CA ILE A 278 16.58 -12.32 -2.65
C ILE A 278 16.21 -11.82 -4.04
N LEU A 279 15.19 -12.43 -4.64
CA LEU A 279 14.52 -11.89 -5.82
C LEU A 279 13.33 -11.03 -5.36
N LEU A 280 13.32 -9.76 -5.72
CA LEU A 280 12.13 -8.91 -5.67
C LEU A 280 11.58 -8.75 -7.09
N ALA A 281 10.53 -9.48 -7.42
CA ALA A 281 9.96 -9.47 -8.77
C ALA A 281 8.62 -8.75 -8.85
N THR A 282 8.28 -8.29 -10.06
CA THR A 282 6.97 -7.70 -10.38
C THR A 282 6.58 -8.03 -11.82
N PHE A 283 5.40 -7.60 -12.26
CA PHE A 283 4.84 -7.93 -13.56
C PHE A 283 5.58 -7.28 -14.75
N SER A 284 6.02 -6.01 -14.64
CA SER A 284 6.59 -5.24 -15.76
C SER A 284 7.92 -4.56 -15.44
N ASP A 285 8.71 -4.27 -16.49
CA ASP A 285 10.01 -3.60 -16.34
C ASP A 285 9.88 -2.18 -15.77
N THR A 286 8.80 -1.47 -16.13
CA THR A 286 8.50 -0.13 -15.59
C THR A 286 8.28 -0.19 -14.07
N LEU A 287 7.50 -1.17 -13.60
CA LEU A 287 7.28 -1.36 -12.16
C LEU A 287 8.56 -1.83 -11.46
N ALA A 288 9.36 -2.69 -12.09
CA ALA A 288 10.64 -3.14 -11.55
C ALA A 288 11.62 -1.96 -11.39
N HIS A 289 11.67 -1.04 -12.34
CA HIS A 289 12.46 0.19 -12.23
C HIS A 289 11.97 1.07 -11.08
N ALA A 290 10.66 1.25 -10.93
CA ALA A 290 10.08 2.00 -9.81
C ALA A 290 10.40 1.35 -8.45
N LEU A 291 10.35 0.01 -8.36
CA LEU A 291 10.75 -0.74 -7.17
C LEU A 291 12.23 -0.56 -6.85
N ARG A 292 13.14 -0.58 -7.84
CA ARG A 292 14.58 -0.31 -7.63
C ARG A 292 14.83 1.05 -7.01
N ILE A 293 14.14 2.09 -7.47
CA ILE A 293 14.25 3.45 -6.91
C ILE A 293 13.82 3.45 -5.45
N LYS A 294 12.66 2.87 -5.14
CA LYS A 294 12.14 2.78 -3.76
C LYS A 294 13.05 1.95 -2.86
N LEU A 295 13.56 0.82 -3.34
CA LEU A 295 14.49 -0.02 -2.61
C LEU A 295 15.76 0.75 -2.25
N ARG A 296 16.40 1.42 -3.22
CA ARG A 296 17.61 2.23 -2.98
C ARG A 296 17.39 3.31 -1.91
N ARG A 297 16.22 3.93 -1.91
CA ARG A 297 15.83 4.90 -0.87
C ARG A 297 15.68 4.24 0.49
N LEU A 298 15.06 3.07 0.56
CA LEU A 298 14.84 2.31 1.79
C LEU A 298 16.14 1.79 2.41
N ILE A 299 17.11 1.38 1.59
CA ILE A 299 18.40 0.83 2.05
C ILE A 299 19.54 1.85 2.05
N SER A 300 19.25 3.16 1.95
CA SER A 300 20.28 4.21 1.83
C SER A 300 21.34 4.18 2.94
N ASN A 301 20.96 3.80 4.16
CA ASN A 301 21.86 3.65 5.31
C ASN A 301 22.55 2.28 5.40
N THR A 302 22.12 1.31 4.58
CA THR A 302 22.67 -0.06 4.53
C THR A 302 22.80 -0.51 3.06
N PRO A 303 23.58 0.20 2.23
CA PRO A 303 23.58 0.00 0.77
C PRO A 303 24.05 -1.40 0.35
N MET A 304 24.87 -2.06 1.16
CA MET A 304 25.34 -3.44 0.94
C MET A 304 24.20 -4.47 0.87
N LEU A 305 23.02 -4.17 1.42
CA LEU A 305 21.85 -5.05 1.24
C LEU A 305 21.42 -5.13 -0.23
N GLY A 306 21.66 -4.06 -1.01
CA GLY A 306 21.28 -3.97 -2.41
C GLY A 306 22.04 -4.94 -3.32
N GLU A 307 23.22 -5.43 -2.89
CA GLU A 307 23.99 -6.43 -3.63
C GLU A 307 23.35 -7.82 -3.59
N ARG A 308 22.48 -8.06 -2.60
CA ARG A 308 21.81 -9.35 -2.37
C ARG A 308 20.33 -9.36 -2.77
N ILE A 309 19.77 -8.19 -3.06
CA ILE A 309 18.37 -8.01 -3.49
C ILE A 309 18.34 -7.65 -4.97
N GLU A 310 18.01 -8.63 -5.80
CA GLU A 310 17.86 -8.44 -7.24
C GLU A 310 16.41 -8.08 -7.57
N VAL A 311 16.21 -6.93 -8.20
CA VAL A 311 14.86 -6.45 -8.57
C VAL A 311 14.64 -6.62 -10.06
N HIS A 312 13.61 -7.35 -10.50
CA HIS A 312 13.36 -7.63 -11.92
C HIS A 312 11.87 -7.75 -12.27
N ALA A 313 11.52 -7.54 -13.54
CA ALA A 313 10.25 -8.06 -14.04
C ALA A 313 10.33 -9.60 -14.13
N MET A 314 9.20 -10.30 -13.95
CA MET A 314 9.16 -11.76 -14.02
C MET A 314 9.76 -12.29 -15.33
N ASN A 315 9.34 -11.73 -16.47
CA ASN A 315 9.86 -12.14 -17.78
C ASN A 315 11.37 -11.88 -17.91
N ALA A 316 11.86 -10.73 -17.44
CA ALA A 316 13.27 -10.38 -17.51
C ALA A 316 14.16 -11.34 -16.69
N ILE A 317 13.73 -11.73 -15.47
CA ILE A 317 14.49 -12.71 -14.69
C ILE A 317 14.41 -14.11 -15.31
N GLY A 318 13.27 -14.49 -15.88
CA GLY A 318 13.13 -15.75 -16.62
C GLY A 318 14.08 -15.83 -17.81
N GLU A 319 14.12 -14.79 -18.64
CA GLU A 319 15.02 -14.71 -19.81
C GLU A 319 16.49 -14.80 -19.40
N ARG A 320 16.91 -14.07 -18.35
CA ARG A 320 18.28 -14.12 -17.82
C ARG A 320 18.65 -15.51 -17.29
N LEU A 321 17.78 -16.14 -16.49
CA LEU A 321 18.06 -17.48 -15.94
C LEU A 321 18.09 -18.53 -17.04
N TYR A 322 17.23 -18.39 -18.06
CA TYR A 322 17.24 -19.28 -19.21
C TYR A 322 18.52 -19.14 -20.01
N GLU A 323 18.98 -17.91 -20.29
CA GLU A 323 20.22 -17.67 -21.02
C GLU A 323 21.44 -18.25 -20.30
N LEU A 324 21.51 -18.12 -18.97
CA LEU A 324 22.58 -18.70 -18.16
C LEU A 324 22.61 -20.23 -18.18
N GLN A 325 21.46 -20.88 -18.35
CA GLN A 325 21.34 -22.34 -18.26
C GLN A 325 21.36 -23.04 -19.62
N PHE A 326 20.72 -22.46 -20.63
CA PHE A 326 20.47 -23.10 -21.93
C PHE A 326 20.99 -22.29 -23.11
N GLY A 327 21.57 -21.11 -22.87
CA GLY A 327 21.94 -20.15 -23.91
C GLY A 327 20.77 -19.26 -24.35
N ARG A 328 21.07 -18.31 -25.22
CA ARG A 328 20.14 -17.24 -25.60
C ARG A 328 18.86 -17.80 -26.25
N PRO A 329 17.66 -17.52 -25.69
CA PRO A 329 16.41 -18.04 -26.23
C PRO A 329 16.04 -17.34 -27.55
N ARG A 330 15.58 -18.11 -28.53
CA ARG A 330 14.91 -17.57 -29.72
C ARG A 330 13.42 -17.48 -29.45
N LEU A 331 13.01 -16.41 -28.77
CA LEU A 331 11.62 -16.20 -28.36
C LEU A 331 10.70 -15.96 -29.55
N ALA A 332 9.61 -16.71 -29.63
CA ALA A 332 8.55 -16.45 -30.61
C ALA A 332 7.69 -15.25 -30.19
N SER A 333 7.50 -14.31 -31.11
CA SER A 333 6.57 -13.19 -30.97
C SER A 333 5.11 -13.65 -31.12
N ILE A 334 4.17 -12.84 -30.64
CA ILE A 334 2.73 -13.13 -30.76
C ILE A 334 2.32 -13.24 -32.24
N ASP A 335 2.89 -12.41 -33.11
CA ASP A 335 2.60 -12.45 -34.54
C ASP A 335 3.14 -13.72 -35.23
N GLU A 336 4.32 -14.18 -34.83
CA GLU A 336 4.87 -15.46 -35.32
C GLU A 336 4.01 -16.64 -34.87
N ILE A 337 3.56 -16.66 -33.61
CA ILE A 337 2.63 -17.66 -33.09
C ILE A 337 1.30 -17.61 -33.83
N ARG A 338 0.73 -16.42 -34.05
CA ARG A 338 -0.50 -16.24 -34.81
C ARG A 338 -0.36 -16.78 -36.23
N SER A 339 0.75 -16.46 -36.90
CA SER A 339 1.04 -16.99 -38.24
C SER A 339 1.15 -18.51 -38.27
N GLN A 340 1.73 -19.15 -37.23
CA GLN A 340 1.78 -20.61 -37.16
C GLN A 340 0.39 -21.22 -36.90
N LEU A 341 -0.41 -20.59 -36.04
CA LEU A 341 -1.80 -21.02 -35.79
C LEU A 341 -2.65 -20.93 -37.05
N ASP A 342 -2.54 -19.84 -37.82
CA ASP A 342 -3.28 -19.67 -39.07
C ASP A 342 -2.85 -20.72 -40.11
N ALA A 343 -1.55 -21.00 -40.22
CA ALA A 343 -1.02 -22.04 -41.12
C ALA A 343 -1.49 -23.46 -40.71
N ALA A 344 -1.44 -23.79 -39.43
CA ALA A 344 -1.92 -25.07 -38.91
C ALA A 344 -3.45 -25.21 -39.06
N ALA A 345 -4.20 -24.14 -38.81
CA ALA A 345 -5.66 -24.14 -38.98
C ALA A 345 -6.08 -24.33 -40.45
N ALA A 346 -5.29 -23.81 -41.40
CA ALA A 346 -5.55 -23.98 -42.83
C ALA A 346 -5.47 -25.45 -43.31
N ALA A 347 -4.71 -26.30 -42.61
CA ALA A 347 -4.70 -27.75 -42.84
C ALA A 347 -5.99 -28.45 -42.37
N HIS A 348 -6.86 -27.73 -41.65
CA HIS A 348 -8.11 -28.23 -41.08
C HIS A 348 -9.32 -27.36 -41.50
N PRO A 349 -9.68 -27.29 -42.79
CA PRO A 349 -10.65 -26.31 -43.32
C PRO A 349 -12.03 -26.28 -42.63
N ASP A 350 -12.46 -27.38 -42.01
CA ASP A 350 -13.74 -27.49 -41.31
C ASP A 350 -13.71 -27.05 -39.83
N HIS A 351 -12.63 -26.39 -39.37
CA HIS A 351 -12.40 -26.11 -37.94
C HIS A 351 -13.36 -25.11 -37.28
N GLN A 352 -13.93 -24.15 -38.03
CA GLN A 352 -14.91 -23.15 -37.54
C GLN A 352 -14.44 -22.25 -36.36
N PHE A 353 -13.15 -22.25 -36.00
CA PHE A 353 -12.60 -21.43 -34.92
C PHE A 353 -12.17 -20.06 -35.44
N SER A 354 -12.44 -18.98 -34.69
CA SER A 354 -11.85 -17.67 -35.02
C SER A 354 -10.36 -17.64 -34.69
N ALA A 355 -9.57 -16.85 -35.43
CA ALA A 355 -8.14 -16.65 -35.14
C ALA A 355 -7.90 -16.14 -33.70
N SER A 356 -8.77 -15.25 -33.20
CA SER A 356 -8.72 -14.76 -31.82
C SER A 356 -8.94 -15.87 -30.78
N PHE A 357 -9.84 -16.82 -31.06
CA PHE A 357 -10.09 -17.96 -30.21
C PHE A 357 -8.90 -18.93 -30.22
N LEU A 358 -8.36 -19.25 -31.39
CA LEU A 358 -7.19 -20.13 -31.52
C LEU A 358 -5.99 -19.57 -30.75
N LEU A 359 -5.70 -18.28 -30.92
CA LEU A 359 -4.61 -17.61 -30.21
C LEU A 359 -4.81 -17.64 -28.69
N SER A 360 -6.01 -17.33 -28.21
CA SER A 360 -6.31 -17.35 -26.78
C SER A 360 -6.30 -18.76 -26.19
N GLU A 361 -6.81 -19.77 -26.92
CA GLU A 361 -6.75 -21.17 -26.48
C GLU A 361 -5.29 -21.65 -26.40
N TRP A 362 -4.48 -21.31 -27.41
CA TRP A 362 -3.05 -21.57 -27.39
C TRP A 362 -2.37 -20.91 -26.18
N GLN A 363 -2.49 -19.59 -26.03
CA GLN A 363 -1.76 -18.81 -25.02
C GLN A 363 -2.19 -19.16 -23.59
N ASP A 364 -3.49 -19.23 -23.31
CA ASP A 364 -3.99 -19.33 -21.95
C ASP A 364 -4.14 -20.78 -21.47
N VAL A 365 -4.32 -21.74 -22.40
CA VAL A 365 -4.60 -23.15 -22.08
C VAL A 365 -3.40 -24.02 -22.44
N VAL A 366 -3.09 -24.16 -23.74
CA VAL A 366 -2.09 -25.14 -24.19
C VAL A 366 -0.67 -24.73 -23.78
N ASP A 367 -0.22 -23.57 -24.22
CA ASP A 367 1.09 -23.01 -23.88
C ASP A 367 1.09 -22.51 -22.43
N GLY A 368 0.04 -21.83 -21.97
CA GLY A 368 -0.03 -21.32 -20.59
C GLY A 368 0.18 -22.40 -19.53
N TRP A 369 -0.44 -23.58 -19.71
CA TRP A 369 -0.27 -24.72 -18.81
C TRP A 369 0.87 -25.66 -19.21
N GLN A 370 1.54 -25.40 -20.34
CA GLN A 370 2.59 -26.26 -20.90
C GLN A 370 2.11 -27.71 -21.12
N LEU A 371 0.91 -27.87 -21.69
CA LEU A 371 0.29 -29.16 -21.98
C LEU A 371 1.01 -29.83 -23.15
N ASP A 372 1.35 -31.11 -23.01
CA ASP A 372 2.18 -31.86 -23.96
C ASP A 372 1.51 -33.12 -24.52
N SER A 373 0.32 -33.47 -24.01
CA SER A 373 -0.41 -34.68 -24.35
C SER A 373 -1.90 -34.41 -24.53
N TRP A 374 -2.57 -35.25 -25.32
CA TRP A 374 -4.01 -35.18 -25.55
C TRP A 374 -4.77 -35.30 -24.23
N GLU A 375 -4.36 -36.22 -23.36
CA GLU A 375 -4.96 -36.48 -22.06
C GLU A 375 -4.90 -35.23 -21.18
N SER A 376 -3.72 -34.58 -21.11
CA SER A 376 -3.56 -33.35 -20.33
C SER A 376 -4.47 -32.21 -20.83
N TYR A 377 -4.64 -32.07 -22.15
CA TYR A 377 -5.52 -31.07 -22.75
C TYR A 377 -7.02 -31.43 -22.65
N ARG A 378 -7.36 -32.71 -22.73
CA ARG A 378 -8.72 -33.18 -22.51
C ARG A 378 -9.18 -32.91 -21.08
N ASP A 379 -8.30 -33.08 -20.11
CA ASP A 379 -8.66 -33.07 -18.69
C ASP A 379 -8.46 -31.69 -18.01
N VAL A 380 -7.75 -30.75 -18.68
CA VAL A 380 -7.54 -29.39 -18.17
C VAL A 380 -8.86 -28.63 -17.99
N GLN A 381 -8.96 -27.91 -16.87
CA GLN A 381 -10.07 -27.01 -16.59
C GLN A 381 -9.87 -25.69 -17.34
N ARG A 382 -10.84 -25.35 -18.21
CA ARG A 382 -10.83 -24.13 -19.03
C ARG A 382 -11.52 -22.98 -18.29
N LEU A 383 -10.99 -22.60 -17.12
CA LEU A 383 -11.54 -21.57 -16.25
C LEU A 383 -11.63 -20.22 -16.99
N GLY A 384 -12.68 -19.44 -16.69
CA GLY A 384 -12.95 -18.15 -17.34
C GLY A 384 -13.53 -18.22 -18.76
N ARG A 385 -13.64 -19.42 -19.37
CA ARG A 385 -14.25 -19.60 -20.68
C ARG A 385 -15.78 -19.74 -20.59
N LYS A 386 -16.51 -18.89 -21.31
CA LYS A 386 -17.98 -18.90 -21.34
C LYS A 386 -18.57 -20.06 -22.16
N THR A 387 -17.80 -20.63 -23.09
CA THR A 387 -18.29 -21.63 -24.05
C THR A 387 -17.71 -23.02 -23.73
N ARG A 388 -18.61 -23.98 -23.48
CA ARG A 388 -18.23 -25.39 -23.37
C ARG A 388 -17.77 -25.90 -24.73
N LEU A 389 -16.63 -26.59 -24.75
CA LEU A 389 -16.06 -27.16 -25.96
C LEU A 389 -16.23 -28.69 -25.94
N PRO A 390 -17.00 -29.28 -26.87
CA PRO A 390 -17.16 -30.73 -27.01
C PRO A 390 -15.82 -31.43 -27.26
N GLU A 391 -15.71 -32.71 -26.88
CA GLU A 391 -14.48 -33.49 -27.00
C GLU A 391 -13.98 -33.60 -28.44
N ALA A 392 -14.86 -33.82 -29.42
CA ALA A 392 -14.48 -33.84 -30.83
C ALA A 392 -13.84 -32.51 -31.30
N ARG A 393 -14.35 -31.37 -30.81
CA ARG A 393 -13.77 -30.05 -31.10
C ARG A 393 -12.46 -29.83 -30.35
N ARG A 394 -12.30 -30.38 -29.14
CA ARG A 394 -11.02 -30.40 -28.42
C ARG A 394 -9.99 -31.20 -29.21
N ALA A 395 -10.34 -32.39 -29.70
CA ALA A 395 -9.42 -33.23 -30.47
C ALA A 395 -8.88 -32.49 -31.69
N LEU A 396 -9.76 -31.79 -32.43
CA LEU A 396 -9.36 -30.96 -33.56
C LEU A 396 -8.43 -29.80 -33.16
N LEU A 397 -8.75 -29.06 -32.09
CA LEU A 397 -7.87 -28.01 -31.58
C LEU A 397 -6.51 -28.55 -31.14
N TRP A 398 -6.50 -29.72 -30.52
CA TRP A 398 -5.27 -30.36 -30.08
C TRP A 398 -4.38 -30.73 -31.27
N SER A 399 -4.94 -31.24 -32.37
CA SER A 399 -4.19 -31.47 -33.61
C SER A 399 -3.56 -30.18 -34.14
N ILE A 400 -4.34 -29.10 -34.24
CA ILE A 400 -3.82 -27.77 -34.65
C ILE A 400 -2.68 -27.32 -33.73
N CYS A 401 -2.85 -27.47 -32.41
CA CYS A 401 -1.83 -27.08 -31.45
C CYS A 401 -0.59 -27.97 -31.53
N GLN A 402 -0.72 -29.27 -31.79
CA GLN A 402 0.41 -30.16 -32.00
C GLN A 402 1.26 -29.74 -33.19
N ASP A 403 0.63 -29.37 -34.31
CA ASP A 403 1.32 -28.88 -35.50
C ASP A 403 2.12 -27.61 -35.20
N VAL A 404 1.51 -26.66 -34.47
CA VAL A 404 2.22 -25.46 -34.01
C VAL A 404 3.41 -25.82 -33.10
N ARG A 405 3.25 -26.74 -32.14
CA ARG A 405 4.35 -27.17 -31.26
C ARG A 405 5.50 -27.80 -32.06
N ALA A 406 5.19 -28.67 -33.02
CA ALA A 406 6.18 -29.30 -33.88
C ALA A 406 6.96 -28.27 -34.70
N GLU A 407 6.27 -27.28 -35.26
CA GLU A 407 6.88 -26.21 -36.04
C GLU A 407 7.77 -25.30 -35.18
N LEU A 408 7.34 -24.94 -33.96
CA LEU A 408 8.17 -24.19 -33.02
C LEU A 408 9.46 -24.96 -32.69
N GLN A 409 9.35 -26.26 -32.45
CA GLN A 409 10.50 -27.12 -32.18
C GLN A 409 11.45 -27.19 -33.39
N GLN A 410 10.92 -27.36 -34.60
CA GLN A 410 11.70 -27.42 -35.83
C GLN A 410 12.46 -26.12 -36.09
N ARG A 411 11.86 -24.96 -35.79
CA ARG A 411 12.51 -23.65 -35.92
C ARG A 411 13.46 -23.29 -34.78
N GLY A 412 13.49 -24.10 -33.72
CA GLY A 412 14.21 -23.80 -32.48
C GLY A 412 13.63 -22.59 -31.74
N TRP A 413 12.33 -22.31 -31.94
CA TRP A 413 11.61 -21.25 -31.24
C TRP A 413 11.10 -21.73 -29.90
N ILE A 414 11.02 -20.81 -28.94
CA ILE A 414 10.45 -21.07 -27.61
C ILE A 414 9.50 -19.96 -27.21
N THR A 415 8.39 -20.31 -26.57
CA THR A 415 7.47 -19.34 -25.96
C THR A 415 7.99 -18.93 -24.57
N ARG A 416 7.51 -17.82 -24.03
CA ARG A 416 7.84 -17.46 -22.64
C ARG A 416 7.31 -18.50 -21.64
N ALA A 417 6.14 -19.07 -21.87
CA ALA A 417 5.63 -20.14 -21.01
C ALA A 417 6.52 -21.39 -21.10
N GLY A 418 7.01 -21.74 -22.30
CA GLY A 418 7.96 -22.84 -22.51
C GLY A 418 9.30 -22.60 -21.82
N MET A 419 9.77 -21.35 -21.86
CA MET A 419 10.97 -20.92 -21.15
C MET A 419 10.83 -21.15 -19.63
N PHE A 420 9.74 -20.68 -19.01
CA PHE A 420 9.48 -20.92 -17.59
C PHE A 420 9.25 -22.39 -17.26
N GLY A 421 8.57 -23.15 -18.13
CA GLY A 421 8.38 -24.59 -17.96
C GLY A 421 9.70 -25.36 -17.91
N ARG A 422 10.63 -25.06 -18.82
CA ARG A 422 11.98 -25.65 -18.79
C ARG A 422 12.77 -25.25 -17.55
N LEU A 423 12.69 -23.98 -17.15
CA LEU A 423 13.34 -23.53 -15.91
C LEU A 423 12.77 -24.23 -14.67
N ALA A 424 11.45 -24.41 -14.59
CA ALA A 424 10.78 -25.10 -13.49
C ALA A 424 11.20 -26.56 -13.40
N ASN A 425 11.40 -27.24 -14.54
CA ASN A 425 11.84 -28.63 -14.58
C ASN A 425 13.32 -28.80 -14.16
N GLU A 426 14.19 -27.83 -14.45
CA GLU A 426 15.61 -27.91 -14.10
C GLU A 426 15.94 -27.42 -12.68
N LEU A 427 15.12 -26.53 -12.11
CA LEU A 427 15.41 -25.91 -10.82
C LEU A 427 15.61 -26.93 -9.67
N PRO A 428 14.76 -27.98 -9.53
CA PRO A 428 14.93 -29.00 -8.50
C PRO A 428 16.23 -29.81 -8.62
N ASN A 429 16.82 -29.88 -9.82
CA ASN A 429 18.07 -30.60 -10.06
C ASN A 429 19.30 -29.80 -9.62
N ARG A 430 19.14 -28.53 -9.25
CA ARG A 430 20.25 -27.67 -8.83
C ARG A 430 20.58 -27.90 -7.36
N ARG A 431 21.87 -28.05 -7.06
CA ARG A 431 22.36 -28.06 -5.65
C ARG A 431 22.10 -26.76 -4.93
N HIS A 432 22.20 -25.63 -5.64
CA HIS A 432 21.95 -24.30 -5.12
C HIS A 432 20.95 -23.57 -6.01
N PRO A 433 19.80 -23.13 -5.47
CA PRO A 433 18.85 -22.33 -6.22
C PRO A 433 19.47 -20.97 -6.57
N PRO A 434 19.02 -20.32 -7.65
CA PRO A 434 19.51 -18.98 -7.99
C PRO A 434 19.17 -17.95 -6.89
N PHE A 435 18.04 -18.15 -6.20
CA PHE A 435 17.58 -17.30 -5.10
C PHE A 435 17.09 -18.16 -3.94
N ASP A 436 17.41 -17.75 -2.72
CA ASP A 436 16.93 -18.40 -1.51
C ASP A 436 15.49 -17.99 -1.23
N PHE A 437 15.15 -16.73 -1.51
CA PHE A 437 13.84 -16.14 -1.29
C PHE A 437 13.36 -15.35 -2.51
N ALA A 438 12.06 -15.38 -2.78
CA ALA A 438 11.42 -14.57 -3.79
C ALA A 438 10.20 -13.84 -3.20
N VAL A 439 10.18 -12.52 -3.40
CA VAL A 439 9.08 -11.62 -3.06
C VAL A 439 8.49 -11.09 -4.35
N ILE A 440 7.21 -11.33 -4.58
CA ILE A 440 6.52 -11.03 -5.84
C ILE A 440 5.47 -9.95 -5.60
N ASP A 441 5.69 -8.76 -6.15
CA ASP A 441 4.73 -7.66 -6.20
C ASP A 441 3.83 -7.77 -7.44
N GLU A 442 2.61 -7.23 -7.35
CA GLU A 442 1.56 -7.40 -8.37
C GLU A 442 1.28 -8.87 -8.72
N ALA A 443 1.23 -9.72 -7.69
CA ALA A 443 1.12 -11.16 -7.83
C ALA A 443 -0.19 -11.62 -8.49
N GLN A 444 -1.22 -10.76 -8.59
CA GLN A 444 -2.45 -11.09 -9.31
C GLN A 444 -2.27 -11.23 -10.82
N ASP A 445 -1.18 -10.67 -11.38
CA ASP A 445 -0.91 -10.66 -12.82
C ASP A 445 0.17 -11.67 -13.26
N ILE A 446 0.62 -12.53 -12.34
CA ILE A 446 1.48 -13.67 -12.70
C ILE A 446 0.67 -14.74 -13.44
N ASN A 447 1.29 -15.38 -14.42
CA ASN A 447 0.67 -16.47 -15.16
C ASN A 447 1.02 -17.86 -14.60
N VAL A 448 0.37 -18.88 -15.14
CA VAL A 448 0.52 -20.29 -14.73
C VAL A 448 1.98 -20.76 -14.79
N ALA A 449 2.67 -20.51 -15.90
CA ALA A 449 4.06 -20.96 -16.09
C ALA A 449 5.03 -20.26 -15.12
N GLN A 450 4.83 -18.97 -14.88
CA GLN A 450 5.57 -18.20 -13.88
C GLN A 450 5.34 -18.74 -12.46
N LEU A 451 4.09 -19.05 -12.08
CA LEU A 451 3.82 -19.63 -10.77
C LEU A 451 4.42 -21.03 -10.62
N LYS A 452 4.38 -21.88 -11.66
CA LYS A 452 5.06 -23.19 -11.66
C LYS A 452 6.57 -23.04 -11.42
N PHE A 453 7.20 -22.07 -12.07
CA PHE A 453 8.61 -21.75 -11.83
C PHE A 453 8.87 -21.30 -10.38
N LEU A 454 8.03 -20.43 -9.82
CA LEU A 454 8.14 -20.00 -8.43
C LEU A 454 7.91 -21.14 -7.45
N ALA A 455 6.97 -22.04 -7.73
CA ALA A 455 6.74 -23.23 -6.92
C ALA A 455 7.99 -24.12 -6.87
N ALA A 456 8.59 -24.40 -8.02
CA ALA A 456 9.86 -25.12 -8.11
C ALA A 456 11.01 -24.40 -7.40
N LEU A 457 10.96 -23.07 -7.30
CA LEU A 457 11.98 -22.28 -6.60
C LEU A 457 11.95 -22.51 -5.09
N GLY A 458 10.78 -22.67 -4.47
CA GLY A 458 10.74 -22.84 -3.02
C GLY A 458 9.39 -23.01 -2.36
N ALA A 459 8.38 -23.59 -3.02
CA ALA A 459 7.07 -23.82 -2.38
C ALA A 459 7.16 -24.59 -1.05
N ASP A 460 8.06 -25.58 -0.96
CA ASP A 460 8.22 -26.41 0.24
C ASP A 460 9.21 -25.85 1.27
N ARG A 461 9.76 -24.65 1.02
CA ARG A 461 10.76 -24.02 1.89
C ARG A 461 10.13 -22.90 2.73
N PRO A 462 10.45 -22.81 4.03
CA PRO A 462 9.96 -21.72 4.87
C PRO A 462 10.45 -20.38 4.33
N ASN A 463 9.59 -19.36 4.40
CA ASN A 463 9.83 -17.98 3.96
C ASN A 463 10.23 -17.79 2.48
N ALA A 464 10.37 -18.86 1.69
CA ALA A 464 10.97 -18.80 0.36
C ALA A 464 10.11 -18.05 -0.66
N LEU A 465 8.79 -18.05 -0.50
CA LEU A 465 7.86 -17.34 -1.39
C LEU A 465 6.94 -16.40 -0.61
N PHE A 466 6.93 -15.13 -0.98
CA PHE A 466 6.01 -14.13 -0.47
C PHE A 466 5.36 -13.37 -1.63
N PHE A 467 4.04 -13.26 -1.61
CA PHE A 467 3.26 -12.62 -2.67
C PHE A 467 2.54 -11.38 -2.15
N ALA A 468 2.58 -10.29 -2.90
CA ALA A 468 1.79 -9.09 -2.68
C ALA A 468 0.92 -8.84 -3.91
N GLY A 469 -0.40 -8.83 -3.75
CA GLY A 469 -1.32 -8.65 -4.88
C GLY A 469 -2.77 -8.43 -4.48
N ASP A 470 -3.62 -7.99 -5.39
CA ASP A 470 -5.05 -7.73 -5.15
C ASP A 470 -5.87 -8.48 -6.20
N LEU A 471 -6.69 -9.45 -5.79
CA LEU A 471 -7.51 -10.23 -6.74
C LEU A 471 -8.51 -9.35 -7.49
N GLY A 472 -8.97 -8.25 -6.87
CA GLY A 472 -9.86 -7.29 -7.50
C GLY A 472 -9.17 -6.34 -8.48
N GLN A 473 -7.85 -6.44 -8.66
CA GLN A 473 -7.07 -5.71 -9.67
C GLN A 473 -6.54 -6.61 -10.80
N ARG A 474 -6.91 -7.89 -10.83
CA ARG A 474 -6.50 -8.80 -11.91
C ARG A 474 -7.17 -8.43 -13.23
N ILE A 475 -6.40 -7.86 -14.16
CA ILE A 475 -6.90 -7.43 -15.48
C ILE A 475 -6.20 -8.10 -16.66
N PHE A 476 -5.02 -8.71 -16.44
CA PHE A 476 -4.22 -9.32 -17.53
C PHE A 476 -4.31 -10.84 -17.60
N GLN A 477 -4.71 -11.51 -16.52
CA GLN A 477 -4.66 -12.97 -16.41
C GLN A 477 -6.02 -13.59 -16.14
N GLN A 478 -6.25 -14.78 -16.70
CA GLN A 478 -7.39 -15.63 -16.33
C GLN A 478 -7.18 -16.21 -14.92
N PRO A 479 -8.26 -16.49 -14.17
CA PRO A 479 -8.16 -17.17 -12.88
C PRO A 479 -7.64 -18.61 -13.02
N PHE A 480 -6.73 -19.01 -12.14
CA PHE A 480 -6.25 -20.38 -12.01
C PHE A 480 -5.98 -20.74 -10.54
N SER A 481 -5.92 -22.03 -10.24
CA SER A 481 -5.62 -22.56 -8.91
C SER A 481 -4.11 -22.45 -8.65
N TRP A 482 -3.73 -21.78 -7.56
CA TRP A 482 -2.34 -21.71 -7.10
C TRP A 482 -1.96 -22.99 -6.38
N LYS A 483 -2.91 -23.53 -5.61
CA LYS A 483 -2.74 -24.78 -4.86
C LYS A 483 -2.43 -25.96 -5.78
N SER A 484 -3.09 -26.06 -6.94
CA SER A 484 -2.82 -27.15 -7.90
C SER A 484 -1.42 -27.08 -8.52
N LEU A 485 -0.78 -25.90 -8.45
CA LEU A 485 0.58 -25.66 -8.91
C LEU A 485 1.62 -25.75 -7.78
N GLY A 486 1.22 -26.21 -6.60
CA GLY A 486 2.11 -26.41 -5.44
C GLY A 486 2.21 -25.19 -4.51
N VAL A 487 1.50 -24.09 -4.78
CA VAL A 487 1.55 -22.89 -3.94
C VAL A 487 0.30 -22.82 -3.07
N ASP A 488 0.39 -23.32 -1.84
CA ASP A 488 -0.70 -23.26 -0.86
C ASP A 488 -0.49 -22.09 0.12
N ILE A 489 -1.37 -21.09 0.06
CA ILE A 489 -1.35 -19.90 0.92
C ILE A 489 -2.42 -19.93 2.02
N ARG A 490 -3.19 -21.02 2.15
CA ARG A 490 -4.28 -21.11 3.13
C ARG A 490 -3.72 -20.97 4.55
N GLY A 491 -4.37 -20.13 5.36
CA GLY A 491 -3.90 -19.76 6.69
C GLY A 491 -2.65 -18.85 6.72
N ARG A 492 -2.11 -18.48 5.56
CA ARG A 492 -0.93 -17.61 5.38
C ARG A 492 -1.21 -16.43 4.44
N SER A 493 -2.49 -16.11 4.24
CA SER A 493 -2.95 -14.94 3.50
C SER A 493 -3.53 -13.91 4.46
N ARG A 494 -3.26 -12.62 4.25
CA ARG A 494 -3.83 -11.52 5.05
C ARG A 494 -4.20 -10.33 4.16
N THR A 495 -5.33 -9.71 4.46
CA THR A 495 -5.79 -8.49 3.78
C THR A 495 -5.37 -7.25 4.56
N LEU A 496 -4.84 -6.24 3.86
CA LEU A 496 -4.57 -4.91 4.38
C LEU A 496 -5.82 -4.03 4.18
N HIS A 497 -6.22 -3.34 5.25
CA HIS A 497 -7.45 -2.55 5.28
C HIS A 497 -7.21 -1.04 5.29
N ILE A 498 -6.02 -0.55 5.65
CA ILE A 498 -5.76 0.89 5.73
C ILE A 498 -5.21 1.40 4.39
N ASN A 499 -5.89 2.39 3.79
CA ASN A 499 -5.55 3.02 2.51
C ASN A 499 -4.88 4.39 2.72
N TYR A 500 -3.67 4.53 2.18
CA TYR A 500 -2.82 5.70 2.33
C TYR A 500 -2.76 6.58 1.07
N ARG A 501 -3.47 6.22 -0.01
CA ARG A 501 -3.37 6.90 -1.32
C ARG A 501 -4.68 7.54 -1.77
N THR A 502 -5.80 6.89 -1.48
CA THR A 502 -7.09 7.26 -2.03
C THR A 502 -7.94 7.89 -0.94
N SER A 503 -8.55 9.05 -1.20
CA SER A 503 -9.46 9.68 -0.24
C SER A 503 -10.67 8.80 0.03
N HIS A 504 -11.30 9.03 1.18
CA HIS A 504 -12.52 8.32 1.56
C HIS A 504 -13.60 8.37 0.47
N GLN A 505 -13.82 9.54 -0.14
CA GLN A 505 -14.85 9.78 -1.14
C GLN A 505 -14.58 9.03 -2.46
N ILE A 506 -13.32 9.00 -2.92
CA ILE A 506 -12.95 8.23 -4.11
C ILE A 506 -13.09 6.73 -3.84
N ARG A 507 -12.62 6.27 -2.67
CA ARG A 507 -12.73 4.86 -2.25
C ARG A 507 -14.18 4.40 -2.20
N MET A 508 -15.06 5.13 -1.50
CA MET A 508 -16.48 4.79 -1.41
C MET A 508 -17.14 4.64 -2.78
N GLN A 509 -16.79 5.51 -3.73
CA GLN A 509 -17.33 5.44 -5.09
C GLN A 509 -16.76 4.24 -5.85
N ALA A 510 -15.47 3.92 -5.68
CA ALA A 510 -14.84 2.76 -6.30
C ALA A 510 -15.36 1.43 -5.73
N ASP A 511 -15.60 1.35 -4.42
CA ASP A 511 -16.12 0.15 -3.74
C ASP A 511 -17.51 -0.26 -4.28
N ARG A 512 -18.28 0.67 -4.85
CA ARG A 512 -19.57 0.37 -5.52
C ARG A 512 -19.42 -0.39 -6.85
N LEU A 513 -18.24 -0.33 -7.48
CA LEU A 513 -17.99 -0.97 -8.78
C LEU A 513 -17.56 -2.44 -8.65
N LEU A 514 -17.18 -2.88 -7.44
CA LEU A 514 -16.61 -4.19 -7.19
C LEU A 514 -17.46 -4.93 -6.16
N ALA A 515 -17.48 -6.26 -6.24
CA ALA A 515 -18.13 -7.06 -5.23
C ALA A 515 -17.45 -6.86 -3.85
N PRO A 516 -18.22 -6.93 -2.75
CA PRO A 516 -17.67 -6.75 -1.40
C PRO A 516 -16.64 -7.83 -1.01
N GLU A 517 -16.72 -8.99 -1.66
CA GLU A 517 -15.82 -10.12 -1.49
C GLU A 517 -15.41 -10.64 -2.86
N VAL A 518 -14.14 -11.04 -2.98
CA VAL A 518 -13.60 -11.68 -4.18
C VAL A 518 -12.92 -12.98 -3.75
N ALA A 519 -13.41 -14.10 -4.27
CA ALA A 519 -12.78 -15.41 -4.05
C ALA A 519 -11.88 -15.79 -5.21
N ASP A 520 -10.72 -16.41 -4.93
CA ASP A 520 -9.95 -17.11 -5.95
C ASP A 520 -10.48 -18.53 -6.21
N VAL A 521 -9.84 -19.22 -7.16
CA VAL A 521 -10.21 -20.58 -7.57
C VAL A 521 -10.04 -21.61 -6.45
N ASP A 522 -9.17 -21.31 -5.48
CA ASP A 522 -8.88 -22.18 -4.34
C ASP A 522 -9.79 -21.91 -3.14
N GLY A 523 -10.72 -20.96 -3.28
CA GLY A 523 -11.68 -20.57 -2.25
C GLY A 523 -11.10 -19.60 -1.22
N ASN A 524 -9.93 -19.00 -1.45
CA ASN A 524 -9.44 -17.93 -0.57
C ASN A 524 -10.24 -16.65 -0.86
N VAL A 525 -10.89 -16.12 0.16
CA VAL A 525 -11.72 -14.91 0.06
C VAL A 525 -10.93 -13.68 0.47
N GLU A 526 -10.95 -12.65 -0.36
CA GLU A 526 -10.50 -11.31 -0.02
C GLU A 526 -11.71 -10.45 0.34
N GLU A 527 -11.86 -10.18 1.62
CA GLU A 527 -12.85 -9.24 2.13
C GLU A 527 -12.39 -7.80 1.88
N ARG A 528 -13.19 -7.04 1.11
CA ARG A 528 -12.87 -5.65 0.77
C ARG A 528 -13.61 -4.65 1.66
N ARG A 529 -14.65 -5.13 2.38
CA ARG A 529 -15.32 -4.40 3.44
C ARG A 529 -14.34 -4.07 4.56
N GLY A 530 -14.56 -2.95 5.23
CA GLY A 530 -13.66 -2.46 6.30
C GLY A 530 -12.36 -1.82 5.80
N THR A 531 -12.17 -1.61 4.49
CA THR A 531 -11.07 -0.73 4.04
C THR A 531 -11.34 0.70 4.52
N VAL A 532 -10.36 1.37 5.13
CA VAL A 532 -10.48 2.75 5.62
C VAL A 532 -9.41 3.62 4.97
N SER A 533 -9.79 4.78 4.45
CA SER A 533 -8.86 5.80 3.96
C SER A 533 -8.43 6.72 5.09
N VAL A 534 -7.13 7.00 5.18
CA VAL A 534 -6.57 7.87 6.25
C VAL A 534 -6.82 9.36 6.04
N PHE A 535 -7.49 9.75 4.95
CA PHE A 535 -7.80 11.16 4.67
C PHE A 535 -9.07 11.34 3.83
N ASN A 536 -9.68 12.51 3.97
CA ASN A 536 -10.79 13.00 3.16
C ASN A 536 -10.32 13.81 1.96
N GLY A 537 -11.17 13.88 0.92
CA GLY A 537 -10.97 14.68 -0.28
C GLY A 537 -12.30 15.12 -0.88
N PRO A 538 -12.28 15.85 -2.01
CA PRO A 538 -13.51 16.25 -2.66
C PRO A 538 -14.30 15.03 -3.16
N ALA A 539 -15.63 15.15 -3.20
CA ALA A 539 -16.49 14.15 -3.81
C ALA A 539 -16.18 14.03 -5.33
N PRO A 540 -16.10 12.80 -5.88
CA PRO A 540 -15.95 12.62 -7.32
C PRO A 540 -17.11 13.25 -8.10
N THR A 541 -16.81 14.06 -9.11
CA THR A 541 -17.82 14.63 -10.02
C THR A 541 -18.00 13.72 -11.24
N ILE A 542 -19.23 13.33 -11.53
CA ILE A 542 -19.59 12.52 -12.71
C ILE A 542 -20.41 13.41 -13.65
N ASN A 543 -19.88 13.68 -14.84
CA ASN A 543 -20.54 14.47 -15.86
C ASN A 543 -20.82 13.60 -17.09
N SER A 544 -21.97 13.80 -17.74
CA SER A 544 -22.32 13.13 -19.00
C SER A 544 -22.31 14.14 -20.13
N PHE A 545 -21.71 13.77 -21.26
CA PHE A 545 -21.60 14.62 -22.44
C PHE A 545 -22.29 14.00 -23.65
N PRO A 546 -22.85 14.80 -24.57
CA PRO A 546 -23.57 14.29 -25.73
C PRO A 546 -22.64 13.76 -26.84
N SER A 547 -21.34 14.06 -26.81
CA SER A 547 -20.35 13.52 -27.74
C SER A 547 -18.94 13.48 -27.13
N ALA A 548 -18.08 12.62 -27.68
CA ALA A 548 -16.67 12.51 -27.28
C ALA A 548 -15.87 13.80 -27.52
N ASP A 549 -16.24 14.58 -28.55
CA ASP A 549 -15.59 15.87 -28.84
C ASP A 549 -15.89 16.90 -27.74
N ILE A 550 -17.12 16.95 -27.25
CA ILE A 550 -17.53 17.87 -26.18
C ILE A 550 -16.91 17.44 -24.85
N GLU A 551 -16.88 16.13 -24.56
CA GLU A 551 -16.17 15.58 -23.40
C GLU A 551 -14.69 16.00 -23.41
N SER A 552 -14.01 15.79 -24.54
CA SER A 552 -12.58 16.12 -24.69
C SER A 552 -12.31 17.61 -24.52
N ALA A 553 -13.14 18.47 -25.13
CA ALA A 553 -13.04 19.92 -24.97
C ALA A 553 -13.25 20.35 -23.51
N THR A 554 -14.27 19.80 -22.84
CA THR A 554 -14.58 20.11 -21.43
C THR A 554 -13.46 19.68 -20.50
N VAL A 555 -12.90 18.48 -20.68
CA VAL A 555 -11.73 18.02 -19.91
C VAL A 555 -10.52 18.92 -20.17
N GLY A 556 -10.30 19.35 -21.42
CA GLY A 556 -9.23 20.28 -21.79
C GLY A 556 -9.39 21.68 -21.19
N ASP A 557 -10.62 22.19 -21.08
CA ASP A 557 -10.92 23.45 -20.38
C ASP A 557 -10.70 23.31 -18.87
N TRP A 558 -11.15 22.19 -18.28
CA TRP A 558 -10.97 21.91 -16.86
C TRP A 558 -9.49 21.80 -16.46
N LEU A 559 -8.66 21.15 -17.28
CA LEU A 559 -7.22 21.06 -17.05
C LEU A 559 -6.52 22.42 -17.14
N ARG A 560 -7.01 23.36 -17.96
CA ARG A 560 -6.43 24.71 -18.10
C ARG A 560 -6.77 25.66 -16.96
N GLN A 561 -7.83 25.37 -16.20
CA GLN A 561 -8.27 26.19 -15.07
C GLN A 561 -7.55 25.85 -13.76
N ARG A 562 -6.76 24.78 -13.74
CA ARG A 562 -5.94 24.33 -12.61
C ARG A 562 -4.47 24.53 -12.92
#